data_AF-A0A1Y3UF87-F1
#
_entry.id   AF-A0A1Y3UF87-F1
#
_cell.length_a   1.000
_cell.length_b   1.000
_cell.length_c   1.000
_cell.angle_alpha   90.00
_cell.angle_beta   90.00
_cell.angle_gamma   90.00
#
_symmetry.space_group_name_H-M   'P 1'
#
loop_
_entity.id
_entity.type
_entity.pdbx_description
1 polymer ?
#
loop_
_entity_poly.entity_id
_entity_poly.type
_entity_poly.pdbx_seq_one_letter_code
_entity_poly.pdbx_strand_id
1 'polypeptide(L)'
;MGIEVIADGVVRDENPHWVYYIDAARVGELDPKRCGKWMYMTADLERADELVREAVVTGAVIEAKRSTAKHVALSRAGTGVCCFYLNGDDAEAHRRAIGFLLGHGLVRRTKAGRLYNVSFKFDEQTRAGEYGDDFHAKTCLADFVDLDTGEFLA
;
A
#
# COMPACT_ATOMS: atom_id res chain seq x y z
N MET A 1 20.42 10.17 -4.50
CA MET A 1 19.12 10.08 -5.18
C MET A 1 19.43 9.54 -6.56
N GLY A 2 19.18 8.24 -6.75
CA GLY A 2 19.42 7.55 -8.01
C GLY A 2 18.06 7.28 -8.64
N ILE A 3 17.61 8.19 -9.49
CA ILE A 3 16.35 8.02 -10.23
C ILE A 3 16.65 7.12 -11.42
N GLU A 4 15.99 5.97 -11.47
CA GLU A 4 16.06 5.03 -12.58
C GLU A 4 14.70 4.97 -13.26
N VAL A 5 14.67 5.21 -14.58
CA VAL A 5 13.46 5.00 -15.39
C VAL A 5 13.38 3.51 -15.73
N ILE A 6 12.30 2.87 -15.31
CA ILE A 6 11.99 1.48 -15.61
C ILE A 6 11.01 1.46 -16.81
N ALA A 7 10.82 0.28 -17.41
CA ALA A 7 9.82 0.07 -18.46
C ALA A 7 8.44 0.69 -18.11
N ASP A 8 7.72 1.10 -19.16
CA ASP A 8 6.33 1.58 -19.11
C ASP A 8 6.09 2.90 -18.36
N GLY A 9 7.10 3.79 -18.27
CA GLY A 9 6.94 5.12 -17.69
C GLY A 9 6.93 5.13 -16.16
N VAL A 10 7.33 4.03 -15.53
CA VAL A 10 7.50 3.92 -14.07
C VAL A 10 8.90 4.37 -13.69
N VAL A 11 8.98 5.21 -12.66
CA VAL A 11 10.23 5.68 -12.07
C VAL A 11 10.50 4.96 -10.76
N ARG A 12 11.74 4.51 -10.57
CA ARG A 12 12.26 4.05 -9.29
C ARG A 12 13.10 5.15 -8.65
N ASP A 13 12.84 5.42 -7.37
CA ASP A 13 13.67 6.29 -6.54
C ASP A 13 13.95 5.62 -5.19
N GLU A 14 15.05 6.00 -4.56
CA GLU A 14 15.44 5.46 -3.27
C GLU A 14 16.12 6.47 -2.36
N ASN A 15 15.85 6.29 -1.07
CA ASN A 15 16.57 6.95 0.01
C ASN A 15 16.97 5.90 1.06
N PRO A 16 17.72 6.28 2.11
CA PRO A 16 18.22 5.31 3.08
C PRO A 16 17.15 4.46 3.75
N HIS A 17 15.88 4.87 3.75
CA HIS A 17 14.78 4.20 4.45
C HIS A 17 13.75 3.56 3.52
N TRP A 18 13.66 4.01 2.27
CA TRP A 18 12.57 3.67 1.36
C TRP A 18 13.05 3.47 -0.07
N VAL A 19 12.44 2.51 -0.74
CA VAL A 19 12.47 2.38 -2.20
C VAL A 19 11.07 2.62 -2.72
N TYR A 20 10.96 3.49 -3.72
CA TYR A 20 9.73 3.94 -4.35
C TYR A 20 9.66 3.46 -5.79
N TYR A 21 8.44 3.14 -6.22
CA TYR A 21 8.05 3.00 -7.61
C TYR A 21 6.88 3.94 -7.86
N ILE A 22 6.95 4.71 -8.94
CA ILE A 22 6.04 5.83 -9.20
C ILE A 22 5.64 5.80 -10.69
N ASP A 23 4.36 5.77 -10.98
CA ASP A 23 3.85 6.03 -12.33
C ASP A 23 4.06 7.52 -12.65
N ALA A 24 5.05 7.84 -13.48
CA ALA A 24 5.42 9.22 -13.76
C ALA A 24 4.37 10.00 -14.56
N ALA A 25 3.51 9.30 -15.31
CA ALA A 25 2.44 9.92 -16.06
C ALA A 25 1.27 10.30 -15.14
N ARG A 26 1.03 9.50 -14.10
CA ARG A 26 -0.15 9.61 -13.23
C ARG A 26 0.12 10.19 -11.85
N VAL A 27 1.37 10.36 -11.44
CA VAL A 27 1.72 10.88 -10.09
C VAL A 27 1.06 12.23 -9.78
N GLY A 28 0.82 13.07 -10.79
CA GLY A 28 0.10 14.34 -10.63
C GLY A 28 -1.38 14.20 -10.26
N GLU A 29 -1.97 13.01 -10.41
CA GLU A 29 -3.34 12.70 -10.01
C GLU A 29 -3.48 12.50 -8.49
N LEU A 30 -2.39 12.17 -7.77
CA LEU A 30 -2.44 11.99 -6.32
C LEU A 30 -2.63 13.34 -5.63
N ASP A 31 -3.81 13.54 -5.03
CA ASP A 31 -4.14 14.76 -4.31
C ASP A 31 -3.62 14.66 -2.87
N PRO A 32 -2.74 15.56 -2.41
CA PRO A 32 -2.20 15.52 -1.05
C PRO A 32 -3.25 15.52 0.07
N LYS A 33 -4.50 15.96 -0.17
CA LYS A 33 -5.59 15.95 0.82
C LYS A 33 -6.41 14.67 0.80
N ARG A 34 -6.35 13.90 -0.29
CA ARG A 34 -7.16 12.70 -0.49
C ARG A 34 -6.33 11.43 -0.58
N CYS A 35 -5.02 11.56 -0.83
CA CYS A 35 -4.09 10.47 -0.90
C CYS A 35 -3.97 9.74 0.43
N GLY A 36 -3.90 8.41 0.32
CA GLY A 36 -3.61 7.53 1.43
C GLY A 36 -3.02 6.23 0.91
N LYS A 37 -2.93 5.24 1.79
CA LYS A 37 -2.24 3.98 1.51
C LYS A 37 -2.91 2.77 2.13
N TRP A 38 -2.88 1.67 1.39
CA TRP A 38 -2.95 0.32 1.95
C TRP A 38 -1.57 -0.13 2.40
N MET A 39 -1.48 -0.93 3.47
CA MET A 39 -0.21 -1.35 4.06
C MET A 39 -0.12 -2.86 4.20
N TYR A 40 1.07 -3.41 3.92
CA TYR A 40 1.41 -4.82 4.13
C TYR A 40 2.72 -4.92 4.92
N MET A 41 2.72 -5.62 6.04
CA MET A 41 3.91 -5.82 6.88
C MET A 41 4.67 -7.07 6.40
N THR A 42 5.98 -6.97 6.24
CA THR A 42 6.81 -8.05 5.67
C THR A 42 8.19 -8.11 6.31
N ALA A 43 8.74 -9.32 6.45
CA ALA A 43 10.16 -9.53 6.75
C ALA A 43 10.99 -9.84 5.49
N ASP A 44 10.31 -10.15 4.38
CA ASP A 44 10.91 -10.47 3.09
C ASP A 44 10.98 -9.20 2.24
N LEU A 45 12.19 -8.62 2.13
CA LEU A 45 12.43 -7.38 1.40
C LEU A 45 12.59 -7.58 -0.11
N GLU A 46 12.97 -8.77 -0.56
CA GLU A 46 13.08 -9.08 -1.99
C GLU A 46 11.69 -9.19 -2.59
N ARG A 47 10.82 -10.01 -1.97
CA ARG A 47 9.41 -10.08 -2.37
C ARG A 47 8.71 -8.73 -2.22
N ALA A 48 9.06 -7.94 -1.19
CA ALA A 48 8.51 -6.60 -1.02
C ALA A 48 8.79 -5.69 -2.22
N ASP A 49 10.01 -5.75 -2.77
CA ASP A 49 10.44 -4.95 -3.91
C ASP A 49 9.69 -5.34 -5.19
N GLU A 50 9.55 -6.65 -5.44
CA GLU A 50 8.77 -7.19 -6.55
C GLU A 50 7.31 -6.73 -6.50
N LEU A 51 6.68 -6.85 -5.32
CA LEU A 51 5.28 -6.47 -5.12
C LEU A 51 5.02 -4.99 -5.36
N VAL A 52 5.86 -4.09 -4.83
CA VAL A 52 5.65 -2.64 -5.02
C VAL A 52 5.92 -2.21 -6.45
N ARG A 53 6.88 -2.85 -7.13
CA ARG A 53 7.11 -2.63 -8.56
C ARG A 53 5.92 -3.08 -9.38
N GLU A 54 5.46 -4.31 -9.19
CA GLU A 54 4.35 -4.89 -9.96
C GLU A 54 3.06 -4.09 -9.76
N ALA A 55 2.76 -3.67 -8.53
CA ALA A 55 1.55 -2.90 -8.24
C ALA A 55 1.47 -1.58 -9.02
N VAL A 56 2.60 -0.94 -9.28
CA VAL A 56 2.65 0.31 -10.07
C VAL A 56 2.64 0.01 -11.56
N VAL A 57 3.47 -0.94 -12.02
CA VAL A 57 3.56 -1.32 -13.46
C VAL A 57 2.21 -1.83 -14.00
N THR A 58 1.45 -2.57 -13.18
CA THR A 58 0.13 -3.08 -13.56
C THR A 58 -1.01 -2.06 -13.38
N GLY A 59 -0.71 -0.87 -12.88
CA GLY A 59 -1.70 0.19 -12.63
C GLY A 59 -2.64 -0.09 -11.45
N ALA A 60 -2.31 -1.03 -10.56
CA ALA A 60 -3.07 -1.29 -9.35
C ALA A 60 -3.05 -0.06 -8.41
N VAL A 61 -1.91 0.64 -8.33
CA VAL A 61 -1.73 1.91 -7.62
C VAL A 61 -0.83 2.87 -8.40
N ILE A 62 -0.87 4.16 -8.04
CA ILE A 62 -0.07 5.20 -8.73
C ILE A 62 1.37 5.24 -8.19
N GLU A 63 1.52 5.05 -6.88
CA GLU A 63 2.81 4.98 -6.21
C GLU A 63 2.82 3.81 -5.23
N ALA A 64 3.95 3.14 -5.09
CA ALA A 64 4.16 2.18 -4.03
C ALA A 64 5.57 2.31 -3.48
N LYS A 65 5.73 1.99 -2.19
CA LYS A 65 7.05 1.99 -1.56
C LYS A 65 7.21 0.85 -0.58
N ARG A 66 8.46 0.41 -0.39
CA ARG A 66 8.82 -0.58 0.61
C ARG A 66 9.97 -0.09 1.49
N SER A 67 10.07 -0.66 2.68
CA SER A 67 11.18 -0.43 3.61
C SER A 67 12.53 -0.90 3.05
N THR A 68 13.60 -0.19 3.36
CA THR A 68 14.97 -0.72 3.25
C THR A 68 15.36 -1.52 4.49
N ALA A 69 16.45 -2.30 4.41
CA ALA A 69 17.01 -2.97 5.58
C ALA A 69 17.31 -2.00 6.74
N LYS A 70 17.74 -0.77 6.43
CA LYS A 70 17.97 0.28 7.42
C LYS A 70 16.68 0.73 8.09
N HIS A 71 15.57 0.85 7.36
CA HIS A 71 14.27 1.12 7.97
C HIS A 71 13.81 -0.05 8.85
N VAL A 72 13.99 -1.30 8.41
CA VAL A 72 13.66 -2.49 9.21
C VAL A 72 14.43 -2.52 10.53
N ALA A 73 15.72 -2.22 10.51
CA ALA A 73 16.56 -2.17 11.71
C ALA A 73 16.13 -1.10 12.75
N LEU A 74 15.38 -0.09 12.32
CA LEU A 74 14.82 0.95 13.20
C LEU A 74 13.36 0.66 13.60
N SER A 75 12.72 -0.35 13.00
CA SER A 75 11.34 -0.68 13.29
C SER A 75 11.25 -1.49 14.58
N ARG A 76 10.29 -1.13 15.45
CA ARG A 76 10.10 -1.82 16.74
C ARG A 76 9.79 -3.30 16.59
N ALA A 77 9.18 -3.68 15.47
CA ALA A 77 8.76 -5.05 15.19
C ALA A 77 9.83 -5.87 14.46
N GLY A 78 10.95 -5.26 14.03
CA GLY A 78 11.94 -5.93 13.20
C GLY A 78 11.41 -6.31 11.81
N THR A 79 10.31 -5.71 11.37
CA THR A 79 9.68 -5.92 10.06
C THR A 79 9.67 -4.64 9.24
N GLY A 80 9.62 -4.80 7.92
CA GLY A 80 9.35 -3.74 6.97
C GLY A 80 7.86 -3.60 6.65
N VAL A 81 7.55 -2.59 5.84
CA VAL A 81 6.20 -2.31 5.35
C VAL A 81 6.26 -1.97 3.86
N CYS A 82 5.31 -2.50 3.10
CA CYS A 82 4.92 -2.01 1.79
C CYS A 82 3.72 -1.07 1.94
N CYS A 83 3.74 0.06 1.25
CA CYS A 83 2.63 0.98 1.16
C CYS A 83 2.21 1.16 -0.30
N PHE A 84 0.91 1.10 -0.58
CA PHE A 84 0.33 1.19 -1.92
C PHE A 84 -0.62 2.39 -1.97
N TYR A 85 -0.28 3.41 -2.76
CA TYR A 85 -0.88 4.75 -2.69
C TYR A 85 -1.89 5.04 -3.81
N LEU A 86 -3.01 5.62 -3.39
CA LEU A 86 -4.10 6.08 -4.25
C LEU A 86 -4.88 7.20 -3.55
N ASN A 87 -5.78 7.85 -4.28
CA ASN A 87 -6.76 8.77 -3.68
C ASN A 87 -7.87 7.95 -2.99
N GLY A 88 -8.16 8.26 -1.74
CA GLY A 88 -9.10 7.52 -0.91
C GLY A 88 -10.58 7.71 -1.26
N ASP A 89 -10.90 8.67 -2.13
CA ASP A 89 -12.23 8.90 -2.69
C ASP A 89 -12.44 8.21 -4.06
N ASP A 90 -11.41 7.54 -4.60
CA ASP A 90 -11.49 6.80 -5.87
C ASP A 90 -11.81 5.32 -5.63
N ALA A 91 -13.11 5.00 -5.70
CA ALA A 91 -13.60 3.63 -5.49
C ALA A 91 -13.03 2.60 -6.49
N GLU A 92 -12.76 3.00 -7.73
CA GLU A 92 -12.19 2.10 -8.74
C GLU A 92 -10.71 1.83 -8.45
N ALA A 93 -9.95 2.85 -8.03
CA ALA A 93 -8.59 2.66 -7.57
C ALA A 93 -8.54 1.74 -6.34
N HIS A 94 -9.48 1.89 -5.40
CA HIS A 94 -9.60 0.96 -4.26
C HIS A 94 -9.83 -0.47 -4.73
N ARG A 95 -10.76 -0.71 -5.66
CA ARG A 95 -11.02 -2.05 -6.20
C ARG A 95 -9.78 -2.65 -6.85
N ARG A 96 -9.06 -1.90 -7.69
CA ARG A 96 -7.80 -2.38 -8.31
C ARG A 96 -6.74 -2.73 -7.26
N ALA A 97 -6.50 -1.84 -6.30
CA ALA A 97 -5.54 -2.05 -5.24
C ALA A 97 -5.90 -3.25 -4.36
N ILE A 98 -7.17 -3.37 -3.94
CA ILE A 98 -7.65 -4.49 -3.12
C ILE A 98 -7.57 -5.81 -3.90
N GLY A 99 -7.93 -5.81 -5.18
CA GLY A 99 -7.78 -6.97 -6.05
C GLY A 99 -6.34 -7.46 -6.11
N PHE A 100 -5.39 -6.54 -6.25
CA PHE A 100 -3.96 -6.84 -6.18
C PHE A 100 -3.55 -7.45 -4.82
N LEU A 101 -3.97 -6.82 -3.70
CA LEU A 101 -3.64 -7.30 -2.36
C LEU A 101 -4.20 -8.71 -2.09
N LEU A 102 -5.43 -8.98 -2.52
CA LEU A 102 -6.08 -10.29 -2.34
C LEU A 102 -5.45 -11.35 -3.25
N GLY A 103 -5.20 -11.02 -4.53
CA GLY A 103 -4.57 -11.92 -5.50
C GLY A 103 -3.17 -12.37 -5.08
N HIS A 104 -2.43 -11.50 -4.40
CA HIS A 104 -1.09 -11.81 -3.86
C HIS A 104 -1.09 -12.34 -2.41
N GLY A 105 -2.27 -12.51 -1.80
CA GLY A 105 -2.41 -13.01 -0.43
C GLY A 105 -1.83 -12.09 0.65
N LEU A 106 -1.83 -10.77 0.40
CA LEU A 106 -1.23 -9.76 1.28
C LEU A 106 -2.13 -9.35 2.44
N VAL A 107 -3.43 -9.69 2.37
CA VAL A 107 -4.36 -9.55 3.48
C VAL A 107 -4.33 -10.82 4.32
N ARG A 108 -3.93 -10.67 5.59
CA ARG A 108 -3.92 -11.79 6.54
C ARG A 108 -5.33 -12.37 6.72
N ARG A 109 -5.37 -13.66 7.04
CA ARG A 109 -6.59 -14.36 7.45
C ARG A 109 -6.49 -14.81 8.91
N THR A 110 -7.63 -14.88 9.57
CA THR A 110 -7.80 -15.53 10.86
C THR A 110 -7.64 -17.05 10.73
N LYS A 111 -7.56 -17.77 11.85
CA LYS A 111 -7.55 -19.24 11.84
C LYS A 111 -8.78 -19.86 11.15
N ALA A 112 -9.91 -19.16 11.16
CA ALA A 112 -11.15 -19.60 10.52
C ALA A 112 -11.21 -19.25 9.02
N GLY A 113 -10.16 -18.66 8.45
CA GLY A 113 -10.11 -18.28 7.03
C GLY A 113 -10.63 -16.87 6.73
N ARG A 114 -11.37 -16.24 7.65
CA ARG A 114 -11.87 -14.86 7.50
C ARG A 114 -10.74 -13.85 7.35
N LEU A 115 -10.85 -12.91 6.41
CA LEU A 115 -9.92 -11.79 6.20
C LEU A 115 -9.93 -10.84 7.40
N TYR A 116 -8.75 -10.32 7.76
CA TYR A 116 -8.67 -9.19 8.68
C TYR A 116 -9.22 -7.93 8.01
N ASN A 117 -9.99 -7.14 8.74
CA ASN A 117 -10.50 -5.86 8.26
C ASN A 117 -9.38 -4.81 8.29
N VAL A 118 -8.47 -4.86 7.31
CA VAL A 118 -7.39 -3.89 7.20
C VAL A 118 -7.93 -2.52 6.85
N SER A 119 -7.27 -1.47 7.33
CA SER A 119 -7.68 -0.08 7.11
C SER A 119 -6.83 0.58 6.04
N PHE A 120 -7.47 1.43 5.25
CA PHE A 120 -6.79 2.42 4.43
C PHE A 120 -6.43 3.61 5.31
N LYS A 121 -5.20 4.11 5.20
CA LYS A 121 -4.71 5.21 6.03
C LYS A 121 -4.43 6.44 5.18
N PHE A 122 -5.15 7.53 5.43
CA PHE A 122 -4.90 8.81 4.75
C PHE A 122 -3.56 9.42 5.21
N ASP A 123 -2.92 10.15 4.29
CA ASP A 123 -1.65 10.81 4.56
C ASP A 123 -1.84 12.02 5.50
N GLU A 124 -3.01 12.64 5.49
CA GLU A 124 -3.38 13.66 6.49
C GLU A 124 -3.39 13.08 7.92
N GLN A 125 -4.00 11.91 8.13
CA GLN A 125 -3.99 11.23 9.44
C GLN A 125 -2.56 10.86 9.86
N THR A 126 -1.74 10.45 8.90
CA THR A 126 -0.31 10.17 9.12
C THR A 126 0.46 11.42 9.56
N ARG A 127 0.19 12.57 8.93
CA ARG A 127 0.79 13.88 9.26
C ARG A 127 0.29 14.45 10.58
N ALA A 128 -0.97 14.17 10.94
CA ALA A 128 -1.56 14.53 12.22
C ALA A 128 -1.04 13.64 13.38
N GLY A 129 -0.30 12.58 13.08
CA GLY A 129 0.23 11.67 14.09
C GLY A 129 -0.79 10.69 14.64
N GLU A 130 -1.90 10.45 13.94
CA GLU A 130 -2.93 9.51 14.37
C GLU A 130 -2.42 8.06 14.23
N TYR A 131 -2.09 7.43 15.36
CA TYR A 131 -1.67 6.03 15.46
C TYR A 131 -2.28 5.42 16.72
N GLY A 132 -2.42 4.09 16.76
CA GLY A 132 -2.93 3.40 17.96
C GLY A 132 -4.38 3.78 18.25
N ASP A 133 -4.66 4.19 19.50
CA ASP A 133 -6.01 4.52 19.97
C ASP A 133 -6.59 5.78 19.31
N ASP A 134 -5.73 6.68 18.81
CA ASP A 134 -6.14 7.91 18.12
C ASP A 134 -6.46 7.67 16.63
N PHE A 135 -6.21 6.46 16.12
CA PHE A 135 -6.49 6.14 14.72
C PHE A 135 -7.93 5.64 14.55
N HIS A 136 -8.70 6.42 13.80
CA HIS A 136 -10.02 6.02 13.33
C HIS A 136 -10.01 5.79 11.82
N ALA A 137 -10.22 4.54 11.42
CA ALA A 137 -10.29 4.18 10.02
C ALA A 137 -11.58 4.73 9.40
N LYS A 138 -11.44 5.57 8.37
CA LYS A 138 -12.57 6.06 7.57
C LYS A 138 -12.95 5.10 6.44
N THR A 139 -12.01 4.25 6.05
CA THR A 139 -12.14 3.31 4.94
C THR A 139 -11.41 2.02 5.31
N CYS A 140 -12.11 0.89 5.16
CA CYS A 140 -11.68 -0.43 5.56
C CYS A 140 -11.95 -1.45 4.45
N LEU A 141 -11.31 -2.60 4.53
CA LEU A 141 -11.49 -3.68 3.57
C LEU A 141 -12.96 -4.15 3.49
N ALA A 142 -13.66 -4.19 4.63
CA ALA A 142 -15.08 -4.54 4.72
C ALA A 142 -16.01 -3.61 3.94
N ASP A 143 -15.56 -2.42 3.57
CA ASP A 143 -16.36 -1.48 2.75
C ASP A 143 -16.39 -1.92 1.28
N PHE A 144 -15.50 -2.82 0.86
CA PHE A 144 -15.34 -3.24 -0.53
C PHE A 144 -15.52 -4.75 -0.75
N VAL A 145 -15.23 -5.58 0.26
CA VAL A 145 -15.30 -7.04 0.11
C VAL A 145 -15.99 -7.68 1.31
N ASP A 146 -16.69 -8.78 1.04
CA ASP A 146 -17.11 -9.70 2.09
C ASP A 146 -15.85 -10.33 2.71
N LEU A 147 -15.69 -10.19 4.03
CA LEU A 147 -14.47 -10.64 4.71
C LEU A 147 -14.39 -12.17 4.88
N ASP A 148 -15.50 -12.88 4.76
CA ASP A 148 -15.55 -14.33 4.87
C ASP A 148 -15.24 -14.99 3.52
N THR A 149 -15.77 -14.46 2.41
CA THR A 149 -15.53 -15.01 1.07
C THR A 149 -14.32 -14.38 0.37
N GLY A 150 -14.04 -13.10 0.64
CA GLY A 150 -13.08 -12.29 -0.11
C GLY A 150 -13.60 -11.78 -1.45
N GLU A 151 -14.90 -11.95 -1.73
CA GLU A 151 -15.54 -11.42 -2.94
C GLU A 151 -15.89 -9.95 -2.78
N PHE A 152 -15.81 -9.19 -3.88
CA PHE A 152 -16.22 -7.79 -3.88
C PHE A 152 -17.72 -7.64 -3.64
N LEU A 153 -18.08 -6.63 -2.85
CA LEU A 153 -19.46 -6.21 -2.66
C LEU A 153 -20.00 -5.61 -3.96
N ALA A 154 -21.29 -5.88 -4.23
CA ALA A 154 -22.02 -5.37 -5.39
C ALA A 154 -22.38 -3.88 -5.26
#